data_AF-A0A7J4EFV7-F1
#
_entry.id   AF-A0A7J4EFV7-F1
#
_cell.length_a   1.000
_cell.length_b   1.000
_cell.length_c   1.000
_cell.angle_alpha   90.00
_cell.angle_beta   90.00
_cell.angle_gamma   90.00
#
_symmetry.space_group_name_H-M   'P 1'
#
loop_
_entity.id
_entity.type
_entity.pdbx_description
1 polymer ?
#
loop_
_entity_poly.entity_id
_entity_poly.type
_entity_poly.pdbx_seq_one_letter_code
_entity_poly.pdbx_strand_id
1 'polypeptide(L)'
;MTKNVYDYENVELKWQKQWFNQKIYEAKRKVGKDKFFIHFAYPGVSGYLHVGHMRGFTYCDIIARYKRMRGYNILFPAGFHASGIPSVGFAKKVERRDPDTLRTLKENGCSDELIEKLKDPVEVVNYFSRVYVNEYWKRFGFLIDYTRIMSTISEGYKRFIHWQFLKLNEHSLLTQKEHFAPYCPNCGPVAVDKSETDISKGGNAEILDFTVIKFKLKDGTVLPAATLRPETVFGVTNIWVHPDIEYEKIKVGNEIWLCSHECVTKLLYQLENVEPLQEKVKGSRFVGKDCRVPLTSRDVPVLLSIFPDPSIGTGIVLSVPAHD
;
A
#
# COMPACT_ATOMS: atom_id res chain seq x y z
N MET A 1 37.62 -43.27 10.71
CA MET A 1 37.05 -42.36 11.72
C MET A 1 35.69 -41.89 11.22
N THR A 2 34.62 -42.52 11.69
CA THR A 2 33.26 -42.04 11.44
C THR A 2 33.10 -40.69 12.13
N LYS A 3 32.86 -39.62 11.36
CA LYS A 3 32.50 -38.31 11.92
C LYS A 3 31.23 -38.53 12.74
N ASN A 4 31.33 -38.39 14.07
CA ASN A 4 30.15 -38.20 14.91
C ASN A 4 29.50 -36.89 14.47
N VAL A 5 28.54 -36.98 13.55
CA VAL A 5 27.73 -35.84 13.13
C VAL A 5 26.82 -35.50 14.30
N TYR A 6 26.94 -34.29 14.83
CA TYR A 6 26.07 -33.79 15.88
C TYR A 6 24.62 -33.77 15.36
N ASP A 7 23.78 -34.63 15.92
CA ASP A 7 22.37 -34.72 15.59
C ASP A 7 21.58 -33.59 16.26
N TYR A 8 21.63 -32.42 15.63
CA TYR A 8 20.96 -31.22 16.12
C TYR A 8 19.44 -31.38 16.14
N GLU A 9 18.84 -32.13 15.21
CA GLU A 9 17.39 -32.29 15.12
C GLU A 9 16.83 -32.99 16.36
N ASN A 10 17.47 -34.09 16.79
CA ASN A 10 17.06 -34.79 18.00
C ASN A 10 17.29 -33.95 19.26
N VAL A 11 18.37 -33.17 19.32
CA VAL A 11 18.65 -32.28 20.46
C VAL A 11 17.63 -31.14 20.53
N GLU A 12 17.29 -30.51 19.40
CA GLU A 12 16.27 -29.46 19.31
C GLU A 12 14.91 -29.98 19.78
N LEU A 13 14.46 -31.11 19.22
CA LEU A 13 13.17 -31.72 19.57
C LEU A 13 13.10 -32.09 21.05
N LYS A 14 14.19 -32.61 21.62
CA LYS A 14 14.30 -32.92 23.06
C LYS A 14 14.05 -31.68 23.91
N TRP A 15 14.77 -30.58 23.64
CA TRP A 15 14.67 -29.37 24.46
C TRP A 15 13.36 -28.61 24.25
N GLN A 16 12.89 -28.51 23.00
CA GLN A 16 11.58 -27.93 22.70
C GLN A 16 10.47 -28.65 23.48
N LYS A 17 10.41 -29.99 23.40
CA LYS A 17 9.44 -30.79 24.17
C LYS A 17 9.52 -30.49 25.67
N GLN A 18 10.71 -30.44 26.25
CA GLN A 18 10.90 -30.14 27.68
C GLN A 18 10.39 -28.74 28.04
N TRP A 19 10.78 -27.71 27.28
CA TRP A 19 10.35 -26.34 27.52
C TRP A 19 8.83 -26.17 27.41
N PHE A 20 8.22 -26.80 26.41
CA PHE A 20 6.78 -26.74 26.18
C PHE A 20 5.98 -27.50 27.24
N ASN A 21 6.43 -28.70 27.63
CA ASN A 21 5.80 -29.50 28.68
C ASN A 21 5.84 -28.79 30.04
N GLN A 22 6.96 -28.13 30.35
CA GLN A 22 7.14 -27.38 31.59
C GLN A 22 6.50 -25.98 31.55
N LYS A 23 5.97 -25.56 30.39
CA LYS A 23 5.31 -24.27 30.20
C LYS A 23 6.16 -23.07 30.62
N ILE A 24 7.48 -23.13 30.41
CA ILE A 24 8.42 -22.07 30.83
C ILE A 24 8.24 -20.75 30.07
N TYR A 25 7.49 -20.81 28.97
CA TYR A 25 7.11 -19.67 28.13
C TYR A 25 5.90 -18.90 28.68
N GLU A 26 5.10 -19.50 29.56
CA GLU A 26 3.93 -18.84 30.15
C GLU A 26 4.36 -17.82 31.20
N ALA A 27 4.09 -16.54 30.94
CA ALA A 27 4.42 -15.47 31.87
C ALA A 27 3.45 -15.46 33.05
N LYS A 28 4.01 -15.44 34.27
CA LYS A 28 3.27 -15.31 35.53
C LYS A 28 3.76 -14.07 36.27
N ARG A 29 2.86 -13.29 36.86
CA ARG A 29 3.25 -12.13 37.69
C ARG A 29 4.01 -12.62 38.91
N LYS A 30 5.24 -12.12 39.11
CA LYS A 30 6.08 -12.41 40.29
C LYS A 30 6.33 -11.11 41.03
N VAL A 31 5.76 -10.98 42.23
CA VAL A 31 5.96 -9.81 43.10
C VAL A 31 7.44 -9.73 43.51
N GLY A 32 8.00 -8.53 43.55
CA GLY A 32 9.40 -8.31 43.92
C GLY A 32 10.44 -8.66 42.86
N LYS A 33 10.04 -9.04 41.64
CA LYS A 33 10.94 -9.21 40.49
C LYS A 33 10.73 -8.11 39.45
N ASP A 34 11.83 -7.63 38.90
CA ASP A 34 11.80 -6.71 37.77
C ASP A 34 11.11 -7.34 36.56
N LYS A 35 10.14 -6.63 36.00
CA LYS A 35 9.42 -7.07 34.79
C LYS A 35 10.21 -6.69 33.54
N PHE A 36 10.14 -7.53 32.52
CA PHE A 36 10.60 -7.18 31.18
C PHE A 36 9.57 -7.62 30.15
N PHE A 37 9.02 -6.65 29.44
CA PHE A 37 8.07 -6.85 28.36
C PHE A 37 8.77 -6.63 27.02
N ILE A 38 8.64 -7.58 26.11
CA ILE A 38 9.16 -7.47 24.76
C ILE A 38 8.18 -8.14 23.81
N HIS A 39 8.03 -7.59 22.61
CA HIS A 39 7.33 -8.23 21.52
C HIS A 39 7.98 -7.81 20.19
N PHE A 40 7.61 -8.49 19.12
CA PHE A 40 7.86 -7.99 17.76
C PHE A 40 6.55 -7.45 17.18
N ALA A 41 6.67 -6.55 16.19
CA ALA A 41 5.52 -6.16 15.37
C ALA A 41 4.93 -7.43 14.74
N TYR A 42 3.68 -7.74 15.10
CA TYR A 42 3.03 -8.97 14.66
C TYR A 42 2.94 -9.01 13.12
N PRO A 43 3.24 -10.16 12.47
CA PRO A 43 3.33 -10.22 11.01
C PRO A 43 1.98 -10.03 10.33
N GLY A 44 2.00 -9.34 9.18
CA GLY A 44 0.92 -9.36 8.21
C GLY A 44 0.62 -10.78 7.73
N VAL A 45 -0.65 -11.17 7.74
CA VAL A 45 -1.04 -12.50 7.26
C VAL A 45 -1.25 -12.46 5.75
N SER A 46 -0.15 -12.57 5.00
CA SER A 46 -0.10 -12.42 3.55
C SER A 46 0.40 -13.66 2.79
N GLY A 47 0.77 -14.73 3.49
CA GLY A 47 1.35 -15.93 2.90
C GLY A 47 2.38 -16.61 3.80
N TYR A 48 3.27 -17.42 3.22
CA TYR A 48 4.38 -18.01 3.97
C TYR A 48 5.44 -16.97 4.35
N LEU A 49 6.07 -17.11 5.51
CA LEU A 49 7.09 -16.17 5.98
C LEU A 49 8.47 -16.55 5.43
N HIS A 50 9.23 -15.54 4.98
CA HIS A 50 10.64 -15.71 4.62
C HIS A 50 11.59 -15.46 5.80
N VAL A 51 12.88 -15.79 5.62
CA VAL A 51 13.96 -15.69 6.63
C VAL A 51 14.13 -14.29 7.25
N GLY A 52 13.70 -13.24 6.55
CA GLY A 52 13.71 -11.86 7.04
C GLY A 52 12.81 -11.69 8.27
N HIS A 53 11.64 -12.32 8.28
CA HIS A 53 10.75 -12.36 9.45
C HIS A 53 11.44 -13.07 10.62
N MET A 54 12.05 -14.23 10.35
CA MET A 54 12.72 -15.04 11.37
C MET A 54 13.85 -14.27 12.06
N ARG A 55 14.61 -13.47 11.31
CA ARG A 55 15.64 -12.58 11.87
C ARG A 55 15.04 -11.64 12.93
N GLY A 56 13.93 -10.97 12.62
CA GLY A 56 13.26 -10.06 13.56
C GLY A 56 12.75 -10.76 14.82
N PHE A 57 12.11 -11.93 14.65
CA PHE A 57 11.59 -12.71 15.78
C PHE A 57 12.73 -13.23 16.68
N THR A 58 13.83 -13.66 16.07
CA THR A 58 14.99 -14.21 16.78
C THR A 58 15.64 -13.17 17.68
N TYR A 59 15.73 -11.90 17.25
CA TYR A 59 16.27 -10.83 18.12
C TYR A 59 15.45 -10.66 19.40
N CYS A 60 14.12 -10.70 19.30
CA CYS A 60 13.25 -10.62 20.47
C CYS A 60 13.46 -11.80 21.43
N ASP A 61 13.55 -13.02 20.89
CA ASP A 61 13.75 -14.22 21.70
C ASP A 61 15.13 -14.24 22.38
N ILE A 62 16.19 -13.84 21.68
CA ILE A 62 17.56 -13.71 22.25
C ILE A 62 17.54 -12.74 23.43
N ILE A 63 16.95 -11.55 23.26
CA ILE A 63 16.88 -10.53 24.32
C ILE A 63 16.03 -11.04 25.48
N ALA A 64 14.89 -11.68 25.20
CA ALA A 64 14.03 -12.27 26.21
C ALA A 64 14.76 -13.33 27.05
N ARG A 65 15.53 -14.22 26.41
CA ARG A 65 16.35 -15.24 27.08
C ARG A 65 17.48 -14.61 27.90
N TYR A 66 18.21 -13.64 27.34
CA TYR A 66 19.23 -12.90 28.06
C TYR A 66 18.67 -12.23 29.32
N LYS A 67 17.54 -11.53 29.22
CA LYS A 67 16.88 -10.90 30.36
C LYS A 67 16.38 -11.94 31.37
N ARG A 68 15.87 -13.09 30.92
CA ARG A 68 15.48 -14.21 31.79
C ARG A 68 16.68 -14.71 32.62
N MET A 69 17.85 -14.89 31.98
CA MET A 69 19.10 -15.28 32.66
C MET A 69 19.61 -14.22 33.64
N ARG A 70 19.33 -12.94 33.38
CA ARG A 70 19.61 -11.82 34.29
C ARG A 70 18.61 -11.70 35.45
N GLY A 71 17.66 -12.62 35.58
CA GLY A 71 16.72 -12.70 36.70
C GLY A 71 15.37 -11.99 36.51
N TYR A 72 15.16 -11.33 35.37
CA TYR A 72 13.91 -10.61 35.06
C TYR A 72 12.72 -11.57 34.88
N ASN A 73 11.53 -11.07 35.22
CA ASN A 73 10.27 -11.73 34.92
C ASN A 73 9.76 -11.33 33.53
N ILE A 74 9.88 -12.24 32.57
CA ILE A 74 9.63 -11.97 31.16
C ILE A 74 8.16 -12.15 30.80
N LEU A 75 7.61 -11.21 30.02
CA LEU A 75 6.41 -11.39 29.22
C LEU A 75 6.76 -11.15 27.75
N PHE A 76 6.64 -12.20 26.93
CA PHE A 76 6.92 -12.17 25.49
C PHE A 76 5.74 -12.71 24.70
N PRO A 77 4.68 -11.92 24.42
CA PRO A 77 3.55 -12.36 23.62
C PRO A 77 3.84 -12.16 22.12
N ALA A 78 2.99 -12.76 21.30
CA ALA A 78 2.94 -12.52 19.86
C ALA A 78 1.49 -12.52 19.37
N GLY A 79 1.27 -12.09 18.13
CA GLY A 79 -0.04 -12.09 17.51
C GLY A 79 0.08 -12.02 15.99
N PHE A 80 -1.04 -11.72 15.33
CA PHE A 80 -1.15 -11.64 13.88
C PHE A 80 -1.78 -10.33 13.45
N HIS A 81 -1.16 -9.64 12.47
CA HIS A 81 -1.79 -8.52 11.79
C HIS A 81 -2.73 -9.06 10.70
N ALA A 82 -3.99 -9.28 11.07
CA ALA A 82 -5.01 -9.79 10.15
C ALA A 82 -5.93 -8.68 9.59
N SER A 83 -5.81 -7.47 10.13
CA SER A 83 -6.45 -6.27 9.62
C SER A 83 -5.69 -5.77 8.40
N GLY A 84 -6.43 -5.38 7.36
CA GLY A 84 -5.87 -4.86 6.12
C GLY A 84 -6.20 -5.73 4.91
N ILE A 85 -5.63 -5.34 3.77
CA ILE A 85 -5.83 -5.94 2.46
C ILE A 85 -5.01 -7.24 2.21
N PRO A 86 -3.87 -7.55 2.86
CA PRO A 86 -3.03 -8.67 2.43
C PRO A 86 -3.75 -10.04 2.39
N SER A 87 -4.56 -10.35 3.40
CA SER A 87 -5.33 -11.60 3.45
C SER A 87 -6.41 -11.63 2.36
N VAL A 88 -7.04 -10.48 2.08
CA VAL A 88 -8.01 -10.31 0.99
C VAL A 88 -7.34 -10.49 -0.36
N GLY A 89 -6.17 -9.88 -0.57
CA GLY A 89 -5.37 -10.00 -1.78
C GLY A 89 -4.93 -11.45 -2.02
N PHE A 90 -4.50 -12.17 -0.98
CA PHE A 90 -4.19 -13.59 -1.08
C PHE A 90 -5.41 -14.41 -1.48
N ALA A 91 -6.56 -14.19 -0.82
CA ALA A 91 -7.80 -14.90 -1.14
C ALA A 91 -8.24 -14.66 -2.59
N LYS A 92 -8.08 -13.43 -3.09
CA LYS A 92 -8.34 -13.08 -4.51
C LYS A 92 -7.38 -13.75 -5.49
N LYS A 93 -6.11 -13.96 -5.13
CA LYS A 93 -5.17 -14.75 -5.95
C LYS A 93 -5.61 -16.21 -6.05
N VAL A 94 -6.06 -16.79 -4.94
CA VAL A 94 -6.59 -18.17 -4.92
C VAL A 94 -7.88 -18.27 -5.75
N GLU A 95 -8.81 -17.33 -5.59
CA GLU A 95 -10.06 -17.26 -6.35
C GLU A 95 -9.81 -17.18 -7.87
N ARG A 96 -8.84 -16.37 -8.28
CA ARG A 96 -8.39 -16.24 -9.68
C ARG A 96 -7.55 -17.39 -10.20
N ARG A 97 -7.25 -18.38 -9.34
CA ARG A 97 -6.39 -19.53 -9.64
C ARG A 97 -5.00 -19.12 -10.12
N ASP A 98 -4.41 -18.13 -9.46
CA ASP A 98 -3.05 -17.67 -9.74
C ASP A 98 -2.05 -18.85 -9.70
N PRO A 99 -1.32 -19.12 -10.80
CA PRO A 99 -0.50 -20.33 -10.92
C PRO A 99 0.59 -20.46 -9.85
N ASP A 100 1.26 -19.36 -9.51
CA ASP A 100 2.35 -19.35 -8.54
C ASP A 100 1.83 -19.58 -7.12
N THR A 101 0.70 -18.95 -6.77
CA THR A 101 0.03 -19.14 -5.48
C THR A 101 -0.43 -20.59 -5.32
N LEU A 102 -1.07 -21.17 -6.33
CA LEU A 102 -1.55 -22.55 -6.29
C LEU A 102 -0.39 -23.56 -6.22
N ARG A 103 0.68 -23.35 -6.99
CA ARG A 103 1.89 -24.19 -6.94
C ARG A 103 2.48 -24.19 -5.53
N THR A 104 2.68 -23.01 -4.95
CA THR A 104 3.25 -22.86 -3.60
C THR A 104 2.39 -23.55 -2.54
N LEU A 105 1.06 -23.41 -2.61
CA LEU A 105 0.15 -24.09 -1.69
C LEU A 105 0.27 -25.62 -1.79
N LYS A 106 0.32 -26.17 -3.01
CA LYS A 106 0.46 -27.62 -3.22
C LYS A 106 1.82 -28.16 -2.77
N GLU A 107 2.90 -27.43 -3.05
CA GLU A 107 4.26 -27.80 -2.61
C GLU A 107 4.39 -27.84 -1.08
N ASN A 108 3.60 -27.03 -0.37
CA ASN A 108 3.51 -27.04 1.10
C ASN A 108 2.43 -28.01 1.64
N GLY A 109 1.91 -28.90 0.78
CA GLY A 109 1.01 -29.99 1.19
C GLY A 109 -0.45 -29.58 1.41
N CYS A 110 -0.90 -28.43 0.93
CA CYS A 110 -2.32 -28.07 0.99
C CYS A 110 -3.16 -28.97 0.06
N SER A 111 -4.23 -29.58 0.59
CA SER A 111 -5.22 -30.31 -0.20
C SER A 111 -6.05 -29.36 -1.07
N ASP A 112 -6.62 -29.87 -2.16
CA ASP A 112 -7.50 -29.08 -3.03
C ASP A 112 -8.73 -28.54 -2.26
N GLU A 113 -9.25 -29.29 -1.28
CA GLU A 113 -10.33 -28.84 -0.38
C GLU A 113 -9.91 -27.63 0.48
N LEU A 114 -8.68 -27.64 1.00
CA LEU A 114 -8.17 -26.53 1.80
C LEU A 114 -7.94 -25.31 0.91
N ILE A 115 -7.38 -25.50 -0.29
CA ILE A 115 -7.18 -24.43 -1.27
C ILE A 115 -8.50 -23.76 -1.61
N GLU A 116 -9.58 -24.52 -1.77
CA GLU A 116 -10.90 -23.96 -2.04
C GLU A 116 -11.40 -23.05 -0.89
N LYS A 117 -11.15 -23.42 0.37
CA LYS A 117 -11.48 -22.59 1.54
C LYS A 117 -10.66 -21.31 1.60
N LEU A 118 -9.44 -21.30 1.08
CA LEU A 118 -8.55 -20.12 1.09
C LEU A 118 -9.02 -18.99 0.15
N LYS A 119 -10.18 -19.12 -0.50
CA LYS A 119 -10.89 -18.00 -1.14
C LYS A 119 -11.55 -17.06 -0.13
N ASP A 120 -11.74 -17.50 1.11
CA ASP A 120 -12.18 -16.65 2.23
C ASP A 120 -10.97 -16.04 2.96
N PRO A 121 -10.86 -14.70 3.05
CA PRO A 121 -9.80 -14.02 3.79
C PRO A 121 -9.67 -14.43 5.26
N VAL A 122 -10.77 -14.80 5.92
CA VAL A 122 -10.74 -15.27 7.32
C VAL A 122 -10.08 -16.64 7.39
N GLU A 123 -10.34 -17.52 6.42
CA GLU A 123 -9.69 -18.82 6.34
C GLU A 123 -8.20 -18.71 5.99
N VAL A 124 -7.82 -17.73 5.18
CA VAL A 124 -6.40 -17.36 4.97
C VAL A 124 -5.74 -17.01 6.30
N VAL A 125 -6.37 -16.14 7.10
CA VAL A 125 -5.86 -15.77 8.42
C VAL A 125 -5.74 -16.99 9.33
N ASN A 126 -6.78 -17.82 9.40
CA ASN A 126 -6.81 -19.01 10.24
C ASN A 126 -5.73 -20.03 9.84
N TYR A 127 -5.55 -20.27 8.55
CA TYR A 127 -4.56 -21.20 8.02
C TYR A 127 -3.14 -20.74 8.34
N PHE A 128 -2.76 -19.53 7.89
CA PHE A 128 -1.39 -19.06 8.06
C PHE A 128 -1.05 -18.78 9.52
N SER A 129 -2.01 -18.35 10.37
CA SER A 129 -1.77 -18.22 11.81
C SER A 129 -1.36 -19.56 12.44
N ARG A 130 -1.98 -20.67 12.03
CA ARG A 130 -1.58 -22.02 12.49
C ARG A 130 -0.20 -22.40 11.98
N VAL A 131 0.09 -22.13 10.70
CA VAL A 131 1.43 -22.36 10.12
C VAL A 131 2.49 -21.59 10.90
N TYR A 132 2.28 -20.30 11.16
CA TYR A 132 3.26 -19.46 11.85
C TYR A 132 3.53 -19.95 13.27
N VAL A 133 2.49 -20.37 13.99
CA VAL A 133 2.65 -20.87 15.35
C VAL A 133 3.38 -22.21 15.36
N ASN A 134 2.92 -23.17 14.55
CA ASN A 134 3.36 -24.57 14.67
C ASN A 134 4.63 -24.84 13.87
N GLU A 135 4.69 -24.38 12.63
CA GLU A 135 5.80 -24.67 11.71
C GLU A 135 6.95 -23.68 11.83
N TYR A 136 6.69 -22.46 12.33
CA TYR A 136 7.74 -21.46 12.54
C TYR A 136 8.06 -21.28 14.02
N TRP A 137 7.23 -20.57 14.78
CA TRP A 137 7.62 -20.12 16.12
C TRP A 137 7.92 -21.26 17.09
N LYS A 138 7.06 -22.29 17.16
CA LYS A 138 7.30 -23.45 18.02
C LYS A 138 8.45 -24.31 17.53
N ARG A 139 8.57 -24.52 16.21
CA ARG A 139 9.64 -25.33 15.61
C ARG A 139 11.01 -24.67 15.73
N PHE A 140 11.09 -23.34 15.74
CA PHE A 140 12.30 -22.58 16.06
C PHE A 140 12.55 -22.47 17.58
N GLY A 141 11.60 -22.91 18.42
CA GLY A 141 11.73 -22.93 19.86
C GLY A 141 11.62 -21.56 20.53
N PHE A 142 10.93 -20.60 19.92
CA PHE A 142 10.69 -19.30 20.56
C PHE A 142 9.85 -19.46 21.83
N LEU A 143 10.26 -18.80 22.90
CA LEU A 143 9.55 -18.84 24.19
C LEU A 143 8.48 -17.76 24.28
N ILE A 144 7.64 -17.69 23.24
CA ILE A 144 6.47 -16.83 23.17
C ILE A 144 5.42 -17.34 24.16
N ASP A 145 4.72 -16.43 24.82
CA ASP A 145 3.57 -16.76 25.63
C ASP A 145 2.35 -17.07 24.75
N TYR A 146 2.25 -18.33 24.30
CA TYR A 146 1.18 -18.79 23.40
C TYR A 146 -0.23 -18.67 24.00
N THR A 147 -0.36 -18.50 25.33
CA THR A 147 -1.67 -18.27 25.99
C THR A 147 -2.24 -16.88 25.71
N ARG A 148 -1.40 -15.97 25.20
CA ARG A 148 -1.73 -14.57 24.91
C ARG A 148 -1.68 -14.25 23.42
N ILE A 149 -1.78 -15.27 22.57
CA ILE A 149 -1.87 -15.07 21.12
C ILE A 149 -3.16 -14.32 20.80
N MET A 150 -3.03 -13.28 19.98
CA MET A 150 -4.15 -12.50 19.49
C MET A 150 -4.08 -12.29 17.99
N SER A 151 -5.24 -12.13 17.37
CA SER A 151 -5.37 -11.66 16.00
C SER A 151 -6.11 -10.32 16.02
N THR A 152 -5.73 -9.38 15.15
CA THR A 152 -6.39 -8.06 15.10
C THR A 152 -7.85 -8.12 14.65
N ILE A 153 -8.30 -9.26 14.09
CA ILE A 153 -9.72 -9.49 13.75
C ILE A 153 -10.51 -10.22 14.87
N SER A 154 -9.87 -10.55 16.00
CA SER A 154 -10.56 -11.18 17.13
C SER A 154 -11.54 -10.22 17.81
N GLU A 155 -12.63 -10.76 18.36
CA GLU A 155 -13.69 -9.94 18.98
C GLU A 155 -13.17 -9.08 20.15
N GLY A 156 -12.30 -9.64 20.99
CA GLY A 156 -11.67 -8.88 22.08
C GLY A 156 -10.82 -7.71 21.59
N TYR A 157 -10.05 -7.92 20.51
CA TYR A 157 -9.23 -6.88 19.91
C TYR A 157 -10.09 -5.80 19.24
N LYS A 158 -11.16 -6.17 18.54
CA LYS A 158 -12.12 -5.21 17.96
C LYS A 158 -12.69 -4.27 19.01
N ARG A 159 -13.11 -4.81 20.17
CA ARG A 159 -13.61 -3.99 21.29
C ARG A 159 -12.54 -3.06 21.86
N PHE A 160 -11.30 -3.52 21.95
CA PHE A 160 -10.16 -2.69 22.36
C PHE A 160 -9.91 -1.54 21.38
N ILE A 161 -9.94 -1.80 20.07
CA ILE A 161 -9.79 -0.76 19.04
C ILE A 161 -10.97 0.22 19.06
N HIS A 162 -12.21 -0.25 19.22
CA HIS A 162 -13.37 0.65 19.36
C HIS A 162 -13.20 1.59 20.55
N TRP A 163 -12.79 1.07 21.71
CA TRP A 163 -12.48 1.90 22.87
C TRP A 163 -11.37 2.92 22.57
N GLN A 164 -10.30 2.50 21.89
CA GLN A 164 -9.20 3.40 21.51
C GLN A 164 -9.68 4.55 20.62
N PHE A 165 -10.46 4.28 19.58
CA PHE A 165 -10.98 5.31 18.68
C PHE A 165 -11.96 6.25 19.39
N LEU A 166 -12.79 5.75 20.31
CA LEU A 166 -13.63 6.60 21.16
C LEU A 166 -12.78 7.55 22.01
N LYS A 167 -11.68 7.07 22.60
CA LYS A 167 -10.73 7.93 23.34
C LYS A 167 -10.06 8.96 22.45
N LEU A 168 -9.63 8.59 21.24
CA LEU A 168 -9.07 9.56 20.29
C LEU A 168 -10.10 10.65 19.94
N ASN A 169 -11.37 10.27 19.78
CA ASN A 169 -12.44 11.23 19.53
C ASN A 169 -12.71 12.17 20.71
N GLU A 170 -12.77 11.63 21.94
CA GLU A 170 -12.93 12.41 23.18
C GLU A 170 -11.82 13.47 23.33
N HIS A 171 -10.61 13.18 22.84
CA HIS A 171 -9.48 14.11 22.83
C HIS A 171 -9.38 14.97 21.56
N SER A 172 -10.39 14.96 20.68
CA SER A 172 -10.39 15.69 19.41
C SER A 172 -9.19 15.39 18.50
N LEU A 173 -8.69 14.15 18.54
CA LEU A 173 -7.58 13.66 17.70
C LEU A 173 -8.06 13.01 16.39
N LEU A 174 -9.38 12.92 16.18
CA LEU A 174 -9.97 12.45 14.93
C LEU A 174 -10.45 13.65 14.10
N THR A 175 -10.14 13.65 12.81
CA THR A 175 -10.53 14.71 11.87
C THR A 175 -10.98 14.08 10.56
N GLN A 176 -12.00 14.68 9.94
CA GLN A 176 -12.47 14.30 8.61
C GLN A 176 -12.22 15.45 7.64
N LYS A 177 -11.47 15.17 6.57
CA LYS A 177 -11.13 16.12 5.49
C LYS A 177 -11.04 15.35 4.18
N GLU A 178 -11.18 16.08 3.07
CA GLU A 178 -10.84 15.56 1.75
C GLU A 178 -9.34 15.25 1.69
N HIS A 179 -9.00 14.10 1.09
CA HIS A 179 -7.62 13.65 0.96
C HIS A 179 -7.45 12.85 -0.33
N PHE A 180 -6.46 13.22 -1.13
CA PHE A 180 -6.08 12.46 -2.31
C PHE A 180 -5.19 11.28 -1.92
N ALA A 181 -5.60 10.09 -2.31
CA ALA A 181 -4.86 8.86 -2.09
C ALA A 181 -4.79 8.02 -3.37
N PRO A 182 -3.79 7.13 -3.50
CA PRO A 182 -3.81 6.12 -4.54
C PRO A 182 -5.13 5.33 -4.48
N TYR A 183 -5.72 5.09 -5.65
CA TYR A 183 -7.07 4.58 -5.76
C TYR A 183 -7.13 3.44 -6.78
N CYS A 184 -7.88 2.38 -6.47
CA CYS A 184 -8.13 1.27 -7.37
C CYS A 184 -9.57 1.34 -7.91
N PRO A 185 -9.78 1.62 -9.20
CA PRO A 185 -11.11 1.77 -9.78
C PRO A 185 -11.96 0.49 -9.74
N ASN A 186 -11.33 -0.68 -9.54
CA ASN A 186 -12.02 -1.96 -9.46
C ASN A 186 -12.36 -2.39 -8.03
N CYS A 187 -11.63 -1.91 -7.02
CA CYS A 187 -11.76 -2.39 -5.64
C CYS A 187 -12.62 -1.48 -4.74
N GLY A 188 -13.12 -0.36 -5.26
CA GLY A 188 -13.96 0.60 -4.53
C GLY A 188 -13.15 1.70 -3.84
N PRO A 189 -13.82 2.60 -3.08
CA PRO A 189 -13.25 3.82 -2.47
C PRO A 189 -12.37 3.53 -1.25
N VAL A 190 -11.39 2.64 -1.43
CA VAL A 190 -10.38 2.35 -0.42
C VAL A 190 -9.06 2.93 -0.90
N ALA A 191 -8.49 3.80 -0.08
CA ALA A 191 -7.13 4.27 -0.28
C ALA A 191 -6.19 3.06 -0.31
N VAL A 192 -5.40 2.97 -1.36
CA VAL A 192 -4.42 1.90 -1.53
C VAL A 192 -3.14 2.34 -0.81
N ASP A 193 -2.65 1.53 0.13
CA ASP A 193 -1.33 1.78 0.71
C ASP A 193 -0.28 1.64 -0.40
N LYS A 194 0.68 2.57 -0.44
CA LYS A 194 1.81 2.53 -1.38
C LYS A 194 2.72 1.34 -1.11
N SER A 195 2.67 0.77 0.10
CA SER A 195 3.41 -0.44 0.40
C SER A 195 3.04 -1.56 -0.57
N GLU A 196 4.02 -2.39 -0.96
CA GLU A 196 3.84 -3.47 -1.95
C GLU A 196 2.75 -4.48 -1.58
N THR A 197 2.18 -4.40 -0.37
CA THR A 197 1.12 -5.31 0.07
C THR A 197 -0.20 -5.09 -0.64
N ASP A 198 -0.49 -3.85 -1.08
CA ASP A 198 -1.76 -3.50 -1.71
C ASP A 198 -1.63 -3.32 -3.24
N ILE A 199 -0.40 -3.14 -3.74
CA ILE A 199 -0.09 -2.88 -5.16
C ILE A 199 0.77 -4.01 -5.74
N SER A 200 0.37 -4.56 -6.89
CA SER A 200 1.11 -5.63 -7.56
C SER A 200 2.38 -5.18 -8.30
N LYS A 201 2.45 -3.90 -8.72
CA LYS A 201 3.60 -3.27 -9.41
C LYS A 201 3.65 -1.77 -9.11
N GLY A 202 4.86 -1.23 -8.99
CA GLY A 202 5.04 0.23 -8.84
C GLY A 202 4.81 0.75 -7.42
N GLY A 203 5.04 -0.07 -6.38
CA GLY A 203 4.95 0.39 -4.97
C GLY A 203 5.90 1.54 -4.62
N ASN A 204 6.96 1.76 -5.42
CA ASN A 204 7.87 2.90 -5.29
C ASN A 204 7.42 4.14 -6.08
N ALA A 205 6.22 4.14 -6.67
CA ALA A 205 5.72 5.30 -7.39
C ALA A 205 5.41 6.45 -6.43
N GLU A 206 5.88 7.63 -6.78
CA GLU A 206 5.61 8.85 -6.03
C GLU A 206 4.33 9.53 -6.51
N ILE A 207 3.63 10.20 -5.58
CA ILE A 207 2.52 11.08 -5.95
C ILE A 207 3.15 12.42 -6.25
N LEU A 208 2.93 12.92 -7.46
CA LEU A 208 3.41 14.21 -7.91
C LEU A 208 2.24 15.20 -7.99
N ASP A 209 2.43 16.34 -7.34
CA ASP A 209 1.47 17.44 -7.37
C ASP A 209 1.81 18.37 -8.55
N PHE A 210 1.04 18.26 -9.63
CA PHE A 210 1.15 19.17 -10.76
C PHE A 210 0.31 20.43 -10.55
N THR A 211 0.90 21.59 -10.81
CA THR A 211 0.12 22.82 -10.96
C THR A 211 -0.43 22.89 -12.37
N VAL A 212 -1.75 23.01 -12.51
CA VAL A 212 -2.42 23.16 -13.80
C VAL A 212 -2.65 24.63 -14.10
N ILE A 213 -1.94 25.16 -15.09
CA ILE A 213 -2.05 26.56 -15.53
C ILE A 213 -3.05 26.63 -16.70
N LYS A 214 -4.06 27.49 -16.57
CA LYS A 214 -5.21 27.57 -17.50
C LYS A 214 -4.98 28.58 -18.63
N PHE A 215 -4.46 28.15 -19.77
CA PHE A 215 -4.30 29.02 -20.95
C PHE A 215 -5.61 29.13 -21.71
N LYS A 216 -6.08 30.33 -22.05
CA LYS A 216 -7.39 30.53 -22.69
C LYS A 216 -7.26 30.82 -24.18
N LEU A 217 -7.93 30.04 -25.02
CA LEU A 217 -8.09 30.33 -26.44
C LEU A 217 -9.06 31.52 -26.64
N LYS A 218 -9.04 32.11 -27.84
CA LYS A 218 -9.92 33.24 -28.21
C LYS A 218 -11.41 32.92 -28.12
N ASP A 219 -11.79 31.65 -28.29
CA ASP A 219 -13.17 31.16 -28.16
C ASP A 219 -13.58 30.88 -26.70
N GLY A 220 -12.69 31.15 -25.73
CA GLY A 220 -12.92 30.93 -24.30
C GLY A 220 -12.56 29.53 -23.81
N THR A 221 -12.21 28.59 -24.71
CA THR A 221 -11.79 27.24 -24.32
C THR A 221 -10.45 27.26 -23.58
N VAL A 222 -10.33 26.46 -22.53
CA VAL A 222 -9.12 26.33 -21.72
C VAL A 222 -8.24 25.20 -22.23
N LEU A 223 -6.96 25.50 -22.42
CA LEU A 223 -5.85 24.55 -22.56
C LEU A 223 -5.14 24.47 -21.20
N PRO A 224 -5.51 23.51 -20.33
CA PRO A 224 -4.86 23.33 -19.04
C PRO A 224 -3.48 22.70 -19.24
N ALA A 225 -2.40 23.43 -18.99
CA ALA A 225 -1.04 22.89 -19.07
C ALA A 225 -0.54 22.51 -17.67
N ALA A 226 -0.14 21.26 -17.48
CA ALA A 226 0.40 20.77 -16.22
C ALA A 226 1.90 21.07 -16.12
N THR A 227 2.34 21.60 -14.97
CA THR A 227 3.76 21.87 -14.69
C THR A 227 4.11 21.61 -13.23
N LEU A 228 5.36 21.22 -12.97
CA LEU A 228 5.97 21.18 -11.64
C LEU A 228 6.66 22.51 -11.28
N ARG A 229 6.76 23.42 -12.24
CA ARG A 229 7.47 24.70 -12.15
C ARG A 229 6.53 25.86 -12.47
N PRO A 230 5.56 26.17 -11.60
CA PRO A 230 4.58 27.22 -11.88
C PRO A 230 5.22 28.62 -12.00
N GLU A 231 6.42 28.82 -11.45
CA GLU A 231 7.15 30.08 -11.53
C GLU A 231 7.57 30.45 -12.97
N THR A 232 7.65 29.47 -13.87
CA THR A 232 8.11 29.69 -15.26
C THR A 232 7.04 30.29 -16.16
N VAL A 233 5.80 30.49 -15.67
CA VAL A 233 4.67 31.04 -16.44
C VAL A 233 5.00 32.37 -17.13
N PHE A 234 5.86 33.20 -16.53
CA PHE A 234 6.27 34.49 -17.09
C PHE A 234 7.21 34.37 -18.29
N GLY A 235 7.90 33.25 -18.45
CA GLY A 235 8.82 32.95 -19.54
C GLY A 235 8.18 32.19 -20.71
N VAL A 236 6.87 31.89 -20.65
CA VAL A 236 6.21 31.08 -21.68
C VAL A 236 6.28 31.76 -23.03
N THR A 237 6.78 31.02 -24.03
CA THR A 237 6.88 31.45 -25.43
C THR A 237 5.82 30.83 -26.32
N ASN A 238 5.35 29.63 -25.99
CA ASN A 238 4.34 28.87 -26.73
C ASN A 238 3.74 27.75 -25.85
N ILE A 239 2.66 27.15 -26.33
CA ILE A 239 2.11 25.90 -25.80
C ILE A 239 2.43 24.76 -26.76
N TRP A 240 2.75 23.58 -26.23
CA TRP A 240 2.95 22.36 -27.00
C TRP A 240 1.72 21.45 -26.92
N VAL A 241 1.28 21.02 -28.10
CA VAL A 241 0.18 20.05 -28.28
C VAL A 241 0.66 18.93 -29.21
N HIS A 242 0.33 17.69 -28.88
CA HIS A 242 0.71 16.56 -29.72
C HIS A 242 -0.23 16.44 -30.94
N PRO A 243 0.28 16.42 -32.18
CA PRO A 243 -0.57 16.48 -33.38
C PRO A 243 -1.51 15.29 -33.54
N ASP A 244 -1.06 14.10 -33.17
CA ASP A 244 -1.82 12.85 -33.38
C ASP A 244 -2.74 12.45 -32.22
N ILE A 245 -2.72 13.18 -31.11
CA ILE A 245 -3.56 12.87 -29.96
C ILE A 245 -4.94 13.51 -30.14
N GLU A 246 -5.99 12.78 -29.78
CA GLU A 246 -7.33 13.32 -29.65
C GLU A 246 -7.55 13.85 -28.23
N TYR A 247 -7.77 15.15 -28.12
CA TYR A 247 -8.10 15.80 -26.87
C TYR A 247 -9.62 15.82 -26.69
N GLU A 248 -10.08 15.47 -25.49
CA GLU A 248 -11.49 15.44 -25.14
C GLU A 248 -11.90 16.77 -24.51
N LYS A 249 -13.05 17.29 -24.94
CA LYS A 249 -13.66 18.43 -24.26
C LYS A 249 -14.39 17.96 -23.02
N ILE A 250 -14.06 18.59 -21.91
CA ILE A 250 -14.72 18.39 -20.63
C ILE A 250 -15.19 19.74 -20.11
N LYS A 251 -16.32 19.75 -19.41
CA LYS A 251 -16.78 20.90 -18.65
C LYS A 251 -16.33 20.73 -17.20
N VAL A 252 -15.62 21.71 -16.67
CA VAL A 252 -15.14 21.76 -15.28
C VAL A 252 -15.75 23.01 -14.65
N GLY A 253 -16.82 22.82 -13.88
CA GLY A 253 -17.66 23.93 -13.41
C GLY A 253 -18.25 24.72 -14.59
N ASN A 254 -17.82 25.98 -14.76
CA ASN A 254 -18.29 26.88 -15.83
C ASN A 254 -17.29 27.00 -16.99
N GLU A 255 -16.18 26.27 -16.97
CA GLU A 255 -15.14 26.34 -17.99
C GLU A 255 -15.18 25.09 -18.88
N ILE A 256 -14.83 25.25 -20.17
CA ILE A 256 -14.61 24.13 -21.10
C ILE A 256 -13.11 23.92 -21.21
N TRP A 257 -12.64 22.73 -20.84
CA TRP A 257 -11.23 22.33 -20.92
C TRP A 257 -11.03 21.31 -22.03
N LEU A 258 -9.83 21.28 -22.60
CA LEU A 258 -9.37 20.23 -23.50
C LEU A 258 -8.23 19.45 -22.86
N CYS A 259 -8.41 18.15 -22.66
CA CYS A 259 -7.43 17.29 -22.00
C CYS A 259 -7.21 16.00 -22.78
N SER A 260 -6.09 15.32 -22.58
CA SER A 260 -5.94 13.92 -23.03
C SER A 260 -7.00 13.02 -22.39
N HIS A 261 -7.33 11.91 -23.04
CA HIS A 261 -8.28 10.92 -22.53
C HIS A 261 -7.88 10.38 -21.13
N GLU A 262 -6.59 10.14 -20.94
CA GLU A 262 -6.01 9.68 -19.68
C GLU A 262 -6.17 10.71 -18.57
N CYS A 263 -6.01 12.00 -18.89
CA CYS A 263 -6.26 13.10 -17.96
C CYS A 263 -7.75 13.16 -17.57
N VAL A 264 -8.67 13.07 -18.54
CA VAL A 264 -10.12 13.06 -18.25
C VAL A 264 -10.47 11.92 -17.29
N THR A 265 -9.97 10.73 -17.56
CA THR A 265 -10.18 9.55 -16.71
C THR A 265 -9.68 9.78 -15.28
N LYS A 266 -8.53 10.44 -15.10
CA LYS A 266 -8.00 10.79 -13.77
C LYS A 266 -8.80 11.88 -13.08
N LEU A 267 -9.17 12.95 -13.79
CA LEU A 267 -9.91 14.09 -13.24
C LEU A 267 -11.30 13.69 -12.73
N LEU A 268 -11.96 12.73 -13.39
CA LEU A 268 -13.24 12.17 -12.91
C LEU A 268 -13.15 11.54 -11.52
N TYR A 269 -11.95 11.15 -11.06
CA TYR A 269 -11.72 10.64 -9.70
C TYR A 269 -11.18 11.71 -8.73
N GLN A 270 -10.72 12.86 -9.23
CA GLN A 270 -10.06 13.88 -8.42
C GLN A 270 -10.93 15.11 -8.15
N LEU A 271 -11.80 15.47 -9.09
CA LEU A 271 -12.59 16.69 -9.02
C LEU A 271 -14.08 16.38 -9.07
N GLU A 272 -14.82 17.10 -8.24
CA GLU A 272 -16.27 17.19 -8.39
C GLU A 272 -16.61 18.08 -9.60
N ASN A 273 -17.75 17.83 -10.26
CA ASN A 273 -18.26 18.64 -11.38
C ASN A 273 -17.42 18.61 -12.68
N VAL A 274 -16.85 17.45 -13.01
CA VAL A 274 -16.24 17.18 -14.32
C VAL A 274 -17.25 16.43 -15.20
N GLU A 275 -17.68 17.04 -16.29
CA GLU A 275 -18.65 16.47 -17.24
C GLU A 275 -17.99 16.28 -18.62
N PRO A 276 -17.76 15.04 -19.10
CA PRO A 276 -17.29 14.82 -20.45
C PRO A 276 -18.35 15.21 -21.49
N LEU A 277 -17.99 16.06 -22.46
CA LEU A 277 -18.94 16.56 -23.46
C LEU A 277 -19.06 15.65 -24.70
N GLN A 278 -18.36 14.50 -24.72
CA GLN A 278 -18.29 13.55 -25.83
C GLN A 278 -17.80 14.16 -27.16
N GLU A 279 -17.15 15.32 -27.09
CA GLU A 279 -16.50 15.97 -28.24
C GLU A 279 -14.99 15.76 -28.18
N LYS A 280 -14.40 15.37 -29.31
CA LYS A 280 -12.96 15.19 -29.45
C LYS A 280 -12.38 16.13 -30.50
N VAL A 281 -11.18 16.63 -30.25
CA VAL A 281 -10.44 17.52 -31.15
C VAL A 281 -9.05 16.96 -31.36
N LYS A 282 -8.71 16.64 -32.61
CA LYS A 282 -7.35 16.20 -32.97
C LYS A 282 -6.36 17.35 -32.74
N GLY A 283 -5.22 17.04 -32.11
CA GLY A 283 -4.17 18.00 -31.78
C GLY A 283 -3.66 18.83 -32.96
N SER A 284 -3.63 18.26 -34.16
CA SER A 284 -3.26 18.97 -35.38
C SER A 284 -4.16 20.18 -35.72
N ARG A 285 -5.38 20.25 -35.16
CA ARG A 285 -6.30 21.38 -35.35
C ARG A 285 -5.96 22.60 -34.48
N PHE A 286 -4.96 22.52 -33.60
CA PHE A 286 -4.52 23.66 -32.80
C PHE A 286 -3.44 24.50 -33.49
N VAL A 287 -2.92 24.08 -34.64
CA VAL A 287 -1.97 24.86 -35.43
C VAL A 287 -2.52 26.25 -35.73
N GLY A 288 -1.71 27.28 -35.47
CA GLY A 288 -2.05 28.67 -35.77
C GLY A 288 -3.07 29.30 -34.82
N LYS A 289 -3.47 28.60 -33.74
CA LYS A 289 -4.23 29.21 -32.66
C LYS A 289 -3.30 29.89 -31.66
N ASP A 290 -3.78 30.99 -31.07
CA ASP A 290 -3.13 31.67 -29.96
C ASP A 290 -3.90 31.42 -28.66
N CYS A 291 -3.18 31.43 -27.55
CA CYS A 291 -3.76 31.37 -26.22
C CYS A 291 -3.20 32.47 -25.32
N ARG A 292 -4.05 32.97 -24.42
CA ARG A 292 -3.69 33.96 -23.41
C ARG A 292 -2.87 33.30 -22.30
N VAL A 293 -1.69 33.85 -22.02
CA VAL A 293 -0.88 33.44 -20.86
C VAL A 293 -1.47 34.04 -19.58
N PRO A 294 -1.87 33.23 -18.59
CA PRO A 294 -2.41 33.73 -17.32
C PRO A 294 -1.45 34.69 -16.62
N LEU A 295 -2.01 35.63 -15.85
CA LEU A 295 -1.25 36.65 -15.08
C LEU A 295 -0.41 37.60 -15.93
N THR A 296 -0.53 37.55 -17.26
CA THR A 296 0.19 38.45 -18.16
C THR A 296 -0.74 39.03 -19.22
N SER A 297 -0.22 40.04 -19.94
CA SER A 297 -0.90 40.63 -21.08
C SER A 297 -0.53 40.02 -22.43
N ARG A 298 0.15 38.86 -22.44
CA ARG A 298 0.72 38.26 -23.65
C ARG A 298 -0.13 37.11 -24.17
N ASP A 299 -0.23 37.04 -25.49
CA ASP A 299 -0.75 35.87 -26.20
C ASP A 299 0.44 35.12 -26.79
N VAL A 300 0.37 33.80 -26.78
CA VAL A 300 1.42 32.92 -27.33
C VAL A 300 0.81 31.89 -28.28
N PRO A 301 1.54 31.49 -29.33
CA PRO A 301 1.04 30.49 -30.27
C PRO A 301 0.97 29.10 -29.62
N VAL A 302 0.05 28.29 -30.12
CA VAL A 302 0.02 26.85 -29.90
C VAL A 302 0.80 26.18 -31.04
N LEU A 303 1.88 25.49 -30.68
CA LEU A 303 2.75 24.78 -31.61
C LEU A 303 2.58 23.26 -31.45
N LEU A 304 2.83 22.54 -32.54
CA LEU A 304 2.79 21.08 -32.53
C LEU A 304 4.14 20.49 -32.15
N SER A 305 4.12 19.50 -31.26
CA SER A 305 5.31 18.72 -30.92
C SER A 305 4.93 17.32 -30.53
N ILE A 306 5.79 16.35 -30.79
CA ILE A 306 5.59 14.95 -30.37
C ILE A 306 6.02 14.68 -28.92
N PHE A 307 6.58 15.68 -28.22
CA PHE A 307 7.07 15.52 -26.84
C PHE A 307 5.99 15.42 -25.76
N PRO A 308 4.83 16.10 -25.84
CA PRO A 308 3.78 15.95 -24.83
C PRO A 308 3.23 14.51 -24.79
N ASP A 309 3.45 13.83 -23.67
CA ASP A 309 2.90 12.51 -23.39
C ASP A 309 1.45 12.65 -22.89
N PRO A 310 0.44 12.02 -23.53
CA PRO A 310 -0.95 12.10 -23.09
C PRO A 310 -1.19 11.52 -21.70
N SER A 311 -0.34 10.58 -21.26
CA SER A 311 -0.46 9.90 -19.99
C SER A 311 0.06 10.72 -18.82
N ILE A 312 0.79 11.82 -19.06
CA ILE A 312 1.38 12.68 -18.03
C ILE A 312 0.64 14.02 -17.97
N GLY A 313 0.24 14.41 -16.75
CA GLY A 313 -0.52 15.64 -16.53
C GLY A 313 -1.79 15.68 -17.37
N THR A 314 -1.92 16.71 -18.20
CA THR A 314 -3.09 16.97 -19.07
C THR A 314 -2.87 16.59 -20.53
N GLY A 315 -1.66 16.17 -20.91
CA GLY A 315 -1.22 16.03 -22.31
C GLY A 315 -0.95 17.35 -23.03
N ILE A 316 -0.96 18.49 -22.31
CA ILE A 316 -0.63 19.83 -22.81
C ILE A 316 0.52 20.38 -21.98
N VAL A 317 1.54 20.93 -22.65
CA VAL A 317 2.77 21.40 -22.00
C VAL A 317 3.00 22.88 -22.31
N LEU A 318 3.41 23.64 -21.31
CA LEU A 318 3.88 25.02 -21.50
C LEU A 318 5.38 25.02 -21.84
N SER A 319 5.79 25.85 -22.80
CA SER A 319 7.17 25.92 -23.30
C SER A 319 7.87 27.14 -22.73
N VAL A 320 9.01 26.93 -22.05
CA VAL A 320 9.85 28.01 -21.51
C VAL A 320 11.32 27.74 -21.88
N PRO A 321 11.72 27.93 -23.15
CA PRO A 321 13.04 27.53 -23.66
C PRO A 321 14.25 28.15 -22.95
N ALA A 322 14.04 29.23 -22.21
CA ALA A 322 15.08 29.82 -21.38
C ALA A 322 15.52 28.90 -20.23
N HIS A 323 14.68 27.94 -19.84
CA HIS A 323 14.86 27.12 -18.64
C HIS A 323 14.50 25.64 -18.82
N ASP A 324 13.68 25.27 -19.81
CA ASP A 324 13.16 23.91 -20.06
C ASP A 324 13.07 23.57 -21.56
#